data_AF-B2GLY6-F1
#
_entry.id   AF-B2GLY6-F1
#
_cell.length_a   1.000
_cell.length_b   1.000
_cell.length_c   1.000
_cell.angle_alpha   90.00
_cell.angle_beta   90.00
_cell.angle_gamma   90.00
#
_symmetry.space_group_name_H-M   'P 1'
#
loop_
_entity.id
_entity.type
_entity.pdbx_description
1 polymer ?
#
loop_
_entity_poly.entity_id
_entity_poly.type
_entity_poly.pdbx_seq_one_letter_code
_entity_poly.pdbx_strand_id
1 'polypeptide(L)'
;MLAAEEANPLIPDVWEMLITGIGFVILLFIAIKYIVPAFEKVFKDRADAIEGGLAKAKAAQAEAKAARDEYNQQLESARLEAQKIREEARSEGEKILADFKDRANMESARITENAHKAIEAERAAAVVSLRDEVGTLATQLASKIVGESLNDDDRANRVVDRFLADLDAEQGRTGAAR
;
A
#
# COMPACT_ATOMS: atom_id res chain seq x y z
N MET A 1 124.00 36.99 -39.48
CA MET A 1 123.61 38.38 -39.21
C MET A 1 122.10 38.44 -39.13
N LEU A 2 121.61 39.27 -38.21
CA LEU A 2 120.22 39.65 -37.93
C LEU A 2 119.44 38.70 -37.00
N ALA A 3 119.53 39.05 -35.72
CA ALA A 3 118.50 38.81 -34.73
C ALA A 3 117.17 39.44 -35.18
N ALA A 4 116.08 38.70 -35.02
CA ALA A 4 114.74 39.26 -34.92
C ALA A 4 114.00 38.37 -33.90
N GLU A 5 113.75 38.99 -32.75
CA GLU A 5 113.05 38.51 -31.55
C GLU A 5 112.24 37.21 -31.65
N GLU A 6 112.65 36.28 -30.79
CA GLU A 6 111.88 35.14 -30.31
C GLU A 6 110.52 35.63 -29.80
N ALA A 7 109.46 35.26 -30.51
CA ALA A 7 108.08 35.47 -30.10
C ALA A 7 107.85 34.82 -28.72
N ASN A 8 107.44 35.63 -27.74
CA ASN A 8 107.29 35.24 -26.35
C ASN A 8 106.21 34.13 -26.18
N PRO A 9 106.58 32.89 -25.82
CA PRO A 9 105.71 31.71 -25.90
C PRO A 9 104.54 31.68 -24.89
N LEU A 10 104.44 32.67 -24.00
CA LEU A 10 103.34 32.78 -23.03
C LEU A 10 102.21 33.71 -23.50
N ILE A 11 102.43 34.51 -24.54
CA ILE A 11 101.39 35.40 -25.10
C ILE A 11 100.89 34.74 -26.38
N PRO A 12 99.69 34.14 -26.40
CA PRO A 12 99.15 33.57 -27.63
C PRO A 12 99.02 34.67 -28.71
N ASP A 13 99.31 34.32 -29.95
CA ASP A 13 99.31 35.25 -31.08
C ASP A 13 97.96 35.98 -31.18
N VAL A 14 98.00 37.31 -31.20
CA VAL A 14 96.79 38.17 -31.30
C VAL A 14 95.93 37.77 -32.51
N TRP A 15 96.57 37.30 -33.59
CA TRP A 15 95.90 36.82 -34.79
C TRP A 15 95.13 35.51 -34.57
N GLU A 16 95.71 34.54 -33.85
CA GLU A 16 95.01 33.29 -33.50
C GLU A 16 93.83 33.55 -32.55
N MET A 17 93.98 34.51 -31.63
CA MET A 17 92.90 34.93 -30.74
C MET A 17 91.74 35.58 -31.50
N LEU A 18 92.03 36.39 -32.54
CA LEU A 18 91.00 36.99 -33.40
C LEU A 18 90.26 35.94 -34.23
N ILE A 19 90.98 34.99 -34.87
CA ILE A 19 90.36 33.91 -35.67
C ILE A 19 89.49 33.03 -34.77
N THR A 20 90.03 32.61 -33.63
CA THR A 20 89.31 31.79 -32.65
C THR A 20 88.08 32.55 -32.10
N GLY A 21 88.22 33.85 -31.86
CA GLY A 21 87.12 34.73 -31.45
C GLY A 21 86.01 34.83 -32.50
N ILE A 22 86.35 35.03 -33.78
CA ILE A 22 85.38 35.06 -34.88
C ILE A 22 84.68 33.70 -35.00
N GLY A 23 85.45 32.60 -34.97
CA GLY A 23 84.89 31.24 -34.98
C GLY A 23 83.94 31.00 -33.81
N PHE A 24 84.30 31.47 -32.61
CA PHE A 24 83.45 31.42 -31.42
C PHE A 24 82.17 32.25 -31.59
N VAL A 25 82.26 33.47 -32.13
CA VAL A 25 81.09 34.33 -32.39
C VAL A 25 80.16 33.70 -33.43
N ILE A 26 80.69 33.10 -34.49
CA ILE A 26 79.88 32.38 -35.49
C ILE A 26 79.18 31.16 -34.86
N LEU A 27 79.91 30.36 -34.07
CA LEU A 27 79.34 29.21 -33.37
C LEU A 27 78.26 29.65 -32.38
N LEU A 28 78.51 30.72 -31.64
CA LEU A 28 77.55 31.32 -30.71
C LEU A 28 76.32 31.87 -31.43
N PHE A 29 76.49 32.50 -32.59
CA PHE A 29 75.37 32.95 -33.43
C PHE A 29 74.52 31.77 -33.92
N ILE A 30 75.15 30.69 -34.38
CA ILE A 30 74.45 29.45 -34.78
C ILE A 30 73.74 28.82 -33.58
N ALA A 31 74.38 28.75 -32.41
CA ALA A 31 73.79 28.20 -31.20
C ALA A 31 72.57 29.02 -30.74
N ILE A 32 72.67 30.35 -30.71
CA ILE A 32 71.54 31.22 -30.36
C ILE A 32 70.42 31.11 -31.41
N LYS A 33 70.77 31.04 -32.70
CA LYS A 33 69.76 31.04 -33.78
C LYS A 33 69.10 29.69 -34.02
N TYR A 34 69.75 28.57 -33.71
CA TYR A 34 69.23 27.22 -34.00
C TYR A 34 69.03 26.36 -32.76
N ILE A 35 69.98 26.38 -31.81
CA ILE A 35 69.94 25.52 -30.63
C ILE A 35 68.93 26.07 -29.62
N VAL A 36 69.02 27.35 -29.26
CA VAL A 36 68.10 27.99 -28.30
C VAL A 36 66.62 27.83 -28.70
N PRO A 37 66.17 28.18 -29.92
CA PRO A 37 64.76 28.02 -30.28
C PRO A 37 64.31 26.55 -30.35
N ALA A 38 65.21 25.61 -30.65
CA ALA A 38 64.89 24.18 -30.60
C ALA A 38 64.64 23.72 -29.15
N PHE A 39 65.46 24.16 -28.19
CA PHE A 39 65.27 23.85 -26.77
C PHE A 39 64.01 24.50 -26.21
N GLU A 40 63.77 25.79 -26.50
CA GLU A 40 62.54 26.49 -26.07
C GLU A 40 61.29 25.79 -26.57
N LYS A 41 61.29 25.34 -27.83
CA LYS A 41 60.18 24.58 -28.40
C LYS A 41 59.95 23.27 -27.64
N VAL A 42 60.99 22.49 -27.39
CA VAL A 42 60.87 21.20 -26.67
C VAL A 42 60.41 21.41 -25.22
N PHE A 43 60.91 22.43 -24.53
CA PHE A 43 60.47 22.76 -23.17
C PHE A 43 59.02 23.22 -23.15
N LYS A 44 58.62 24.09 -24.08
CA LYS A 44 57.25 24.56 -24.20
C LYS A 44 56.29 23.41 -24.53
N ASP A 45 56.62 22.58 -25.52
CA ASP A 45 55.81 21.41 -25.88
C ASP A 45 55.64 20.45 -24.69
N ARG A 46 56.69 20.24 -23.88
CA ARG A 46 56.61 19.42 -22.67
C ARG A 46 55.82 20.09 -21.54
N ALA A 47 56.02 21.39 -21.33
CA ALA A 47 55.28 22.16 -20.32
C ALA A 47 53.78 22.18 -20.64
N ASP A 48 53.43 22.49 -21.90
CA ASP A 48 52.05 22.50 -22.40
C ASP A 48 51.42 21.10 -22.32
N ALA A 49 52.17 20.03 -22.63
CA ALA A 49 51.68 18.65 -22.50
C ALA A 49 51.42 18.23 -21.05
N ILE A 50 52.29 18.62 -20.12
CA ILE A 50 52.15 18.31 -18.68
C ILE A 50 51.00 19.14 -18.08
N GLU A 51 50.96 20.44 -18.36
CA GLU A 51 49.92 21.35 -17.86
C GLU A 51 48.56 20.97 -18.44
N GLY A 52 48.48 20.74 -19.75
CA GLY A 52 47.26 20.29 -20.41
C GLY A 52 46.82 18.90 -19.94
N GLY A 53 47.76 17.98 -19.71
CA GLY A 53 47.48 16.66 -19.15
C GLY A 53 46.94 16.73 -17.72
N LEU A 54 47.56 17.56 -16.87
CA LEU A 54 47.14 17.78 -15.48
C LEU A 54 45.78 18.48 -15.41
N ALA A 55 45.53 19.47 -16.27
CA ALA A 55 44.26 20.17 -16.36
C ALA A 55 43.13 19.22 -16.79
N LYS A 56 43.36 18.39 -17.82
CA LYS A 56 42.41 17.35 -18.25
C LYS A 56 42.15 16.32 -17.16
N ALA A 57 43.19 15.86 -16.46
CA ALA A 57 43.04 14.91 -15.35
C ALA A 57 42.23 15.51 -14.20
N LYS A 58 42.49 16.77 -13.83
CA LYS A 58 41.72 17.49 -12.80
C LYS A 58 40.27 17.70 -13.22
N ALA A 59 40.01 18.10 -14.47
CA ALA A 59 38.67 18.26 -15.00
C ALA A 59 37.90 16.95 -14.99
N ALA A 60 38.50 15.86 -15.51
CA ALA A 60 37.89 14.54 -15.50
C ALA A 60 37.64 14.01 -14.08
N GLN A 61 38.54 14.26 -13.13
CA GLN A 61 38.34 13.90 -11.73
C GLN A 61 37.21 14.71 -11.08
N ALA A 62 37.13 16.01 -11.37
CA ALA A 62 36.07 16.87 -10.87
C ALA A 62 34.70 16.48 -11.43
N GLU A 63 34.60 16.20 -12.73
CA GLU A 63 33.40 15.70 -13.40
C GLU A 63 32.99 14.34 -12.84
N ALA A 64 33.92 13.40 -12.69
CA ALA A 64 33.64 12.09 -12.11
C ALA A 64 33.15 12.20 -10.65
N LYS A 65 33.71 13.12 -9.87
CA LYS A 65 33.26 13.38 -8.50
C LYS A 65 31.87 14.00 -8.49
N ALA A 66 31.62 15.02 -9.31
CA ALA A 66 30.32 15.68 -9.42
C ALA A 66 29.22 14.68 -9.85
N ALA A 67 29.49 13.87 -10.87
CA ALA A 67 28.55 12.83 -11.33
C ALA A 67 28.30 11.77 -10.25
N ARG A 68 29.32 11.37 -9.49
CA ARG A 68 29.17 10.44 -8.36
C ARG A 68 28.33 11.06 -7.24
N ASP A 69 28.58 12.32 -6.90
CA ASP A 69 27.86 13.02 -5.83
C ASP A 69 26.38 13.22 -6.22
N GLU A 70 26.11 13.59 -7.47
CA GLU A 70 24.76 13.68 -8.03
C GLU A 70 24.05 12.31 -8.00
N TYR A 71 24.71 11.25 -8.46
CA TYR A 71 24.16 9.90 -8.41
C TYR A 71 23.81 9.45 -6.98
N ASN A 72 24.69 9.73 -6.01
CA ASN A 72 24.42 9.41 -4.61
C ASN A 72 23.23 10.20 -4.06
N GLN A 73 23.12 11.50 -4.39
CA GLN A 73 21.97 12.32 -4.00
C GLN A 73 20.66 11.80 -4.61
N GLN A 74 20.68 11.42 -5.90
CA GLN A 74 19.51 10.82 -6.55
C GLN A 74 19.13 9.50 -5.89
N LEU A 75 20.10 8.65 -5.56
CA LEU A 75 19.87 7.37 -4.87
C LEU A 75 19.29 7.57 -3.46
N GLU A 76 19.81 8.54 -2.71
CA GLU A 76 19.28 8.89 -1.39
C GLU A 76 17.85 9.43 -1.48
N SER A 77 17.61 10.37 -2.40
CA SER A 77 16.27 10.91 -2.67
C SER A 77 15.27 9.82 -3.04
N ALA A 78 15.64 8.92 -3.97
CA ALA A 78 14.80 7.80 -4.37
C ALA A 78 14.51 6.84 -3.20
N ARG A 79 15.48 6.61 -2.30
CA ARG A 79 15.28 5.79 -1.10
C ARG A 79 14.34 6.46 -0.09
N LEU A 80 14.43 7.77 0.09
CA LEU A 80 13.54 8.54 0.95
C LEU A 80 12.12 8.57 0.39
N GLU A 81 11.98 8.79 -0.92
CA GLU A 81 10.68 8.76 -1.61
C GLU A 81 10.05 7.37 -1.53
N ALA A 82 10.80 6.29 -1.77
CA ALA A 82 10.30 4.93 -1.61
C ALA A 82 9.91 4.59 -0.15
N GLN A 83 10.61 5.15 0.84
CA GLN A 83 10.21 5.02 2.24
C GLN A 83 8.90 5.76 2.52
N LYS A 84 8.79 7.00 2.06
CA LYS A 84 7.59 7.83 2.18
C LYS A 84 6.37 7.17 1.54
N ILE A 85 6.49 6.67 0.30
CA ILE A 85 5.41 5.97 -0.40
C ILE A 85 4.96 4.72 0.40
N ARG A 86 5.89 3.95 0.97
CA ARG A 86 5.55 2.78 1.78
C ARG A 86 4.87 3.15 3.09
N GLU A 87 5.29 4.24 3.73
CA GLU A 87 4.67 4.74 4.96
C GLU A 87 3.27 5.28 4.70
N GLU A 88 3.08 6.07 3.63
CA GLU A 88 1.78 6.55 3.19
C GLU A 88 0.83 5.40 2.86
N ALA A 89 1.29 4.40 2.10
CA ALA A 89 0.50 3.21 1.78
C ALA A 89 0.12 2.39 3.03
N ARG A 90 0.99 2.31 4.04
CA ARG A 90 0.67 1.66 5.33
C ARG A 90 -0.37 2.46 6.11
N SER A 91 -0.18 3.78 6.23
CA SER A 91 -1.11 4.67 6.92
C SER A 91 -2.49 4.66 6.26
N GLU A 92 -2.55 4.68 4.93
CA GLU A 92 -3.79 4.57 4.17
C GLU A 92 -4.43 3.19 4.34
N GLY A 93 -3.63 2.11 4.25
CA GLY A 93 -4.12 0.75 4.49
C GLY A 93 -4.70 0.55 5.89
N GLU A 94 -4.08 1.13 6.92
CA GLU A 94 -4.59 1.11 8.30
C GLU A 94 -5.91 1.89 8.44
N LYS A 95 -6.01 3.06 7.82
CA LYS A 95 -7.26 3.85 7.79
C LYS A 95 -8.38 3.12 7.08
N ILE A 96 -8.09 2.51 5.93
CA ILE A 96 -9.06 1.70 5.18
C ILE A 96 -9.53 0.51 6.03
N LEU A 97 -8.60 -0.20 6.68
CA LEU A 97 -8.95 -1.31 7.57
C LEU A 97 -9.81 -0.86 8.76
N ALA A 98 -9.52 0.30 9.34
CA ALA A 98 -10.31 0.86 10.42
C ALA A 98 -11.73 1.24 9.96
N ASP A 99 -11.87 1.92 8.81
CA ASP A 99 -13.16 2.26 8.20
C ASP A 99 -13.99 1.00 7.87
N PHE A 100 -13.36 -0.02 7.29
CA PHE A 100 -14.04 -1.30 7.02
C PHE A 100 -14.51 -1.99 8.31
N LYS A 101 -13.71 -1.98 9.37
CA LYS A 101 -14.11 -2.55 10.67
C LYS A 101 -15.28 -1.77 11.28
N ASP A 102 -15.24 -0.45 11.22
CA ASP A 102 -16.31 0.39 11.73
C ASP A 102 -17.62 0.15 10.98
N ARG A 103 -17.58 0.17 9.65
CA ARG A 103 -18.74 -0.18 8.79
C ARG A 103 -19.26 -1.58 9.07
N ALA A 104 -18.38 -2.58 9.23
CA ALA A 104 -18.78 -3.94 9.54
C ALA A 104 -19.48 -4.04 10.91
N ASN A 105 -18.99 -3.31 11.92
CA ASN A 105 -19.62 -3.26 13.23
C ASN A 105 -20.98 -2.54 13.19
N MET A 106 -21.08 -1.41 12.49
CA MET A 106 -22.34 -0.69 12.29
C MET A 106 -23.38 -1.57 11.58
N GLU A 107 -22.96 -2.26 10.53
CA GLU A 107 -23.84 -3.15 9.76
C GLU A 107 -24.26 -4.37 10.58
N SER A 108 -23.34 -4.97 11.35
CA SER A 108 -23.65 -6.07 12.28
C SER A 108 -24.65 -5.63 13.36
N ALA A 109 -24.48 -4.44 13.94
CA ALA A 109 -25.41 -3.87 14.91
C ALA A 109 -26.79 -3.64 14.28
N ARG A 110 -26.84 -3.09 13.06
CA ARG A 110 -28.07 -2.86 12.30
C ARG A 110 -28.80 -4.17 11.99
N ILE A 111 -28.09 -5.21 11.56
CA ILE A 111 -28.65 -6.54 11.31
C ILE A 111 -29.24 -7.12 12.60
N THR A 112 -28.51 -7.01 13.72
CA THR A 112 -28.94 -7.51 15.03
C THR A 112 -30.19 -6.78 15.53
N GLU A 113 -30.23 -5.45 15.42
CA GLU A 113 -31.39 -4.65 15.78
C GLU A 113 -32.62 -5.02 14.94
N ASN A 114 -32.45 -5.18 13.63
CA ASN A 114 -33.54 -5.59 12.75
C ASN A 114 -34.03 -7.02 13.05
N ALA A 115 -33.12 -7.93 13.39
CA ALA A 115 -33.49 -9.28 13.81
C ALA A 115 -34.33 -9.25 15.10
N HIS A 116 -33.94 -8.45 16.10
CA HIS A 116 -34.75 -8.27 17.31
C HIS A 116 -36.14 -7.70 17.01
N LYS A 117 -36.23 -6.68 16.15
CA LYS A 117 -37.53 -6.11 15.74
C LYS A 117 -38.39 -7.14 15.01
N ALA A 118 -37.81 -7.94 14.12
CA ALA A 118 -38.51 -9.00 13.40
C ALA A 118 -39.02 -10.09 14.36
N ILE A 119 -38.21 -10.52 15.33
CA ILE A 119 -38.60 -11.52 16.34
C ILE A 119 -39.76 -11.00 17.20
N GLU A 120 -39.72 -9.74 17.63
CA GLU A 120 -40.82 -9.15 18.42
C GLU A 120 -42.12 -9.03 17.61
N ALA A 121 -42.03 -8.63 16.34
CA ALA A 121 -43.19 -8.60 15.44
C ALA A 121 -43.76 -10.00 15.20
N GLU A 122 -42.90 -11.00 14.98
CA GLU A 122 -43.29 -12.40 14.80
C GLU A 122 -43.94 -12.98 16.05
N ARG A 123 -43.39 -12.69 17.24
CA ARG A 123 -43.99 -13.06 18.53
C ARG A 123 -45.38 -12.46 18.71
N ALA A 124 -45.56 -11.18 18.40
CA ALA A 124 -46.86 -10.52 18.49
C ALA A 124 -47.87 -11.17 17.54
N ALA A 125 -47.47 -11.46 16.29
CA ALA A 125 -48.31 -12.16 15.32
C ALA A 125 -48.67 -13.58 15.79
N ALA A 126 -47.70 -14.33 16.32
CA ALA A 126 -47.91 -15.67 16.86
C ALA A 126 -48.90 -15.68 18.06
N VAL A 127 -48.81 -14.68 18.95
CA VAL A 127 -49.75 -14.54 20.07
C VAL A 127 -51.18 -14.25 19.56
N VAL A 128 -51.33 -13.42 18.52
CA VAL A 128 -52.64 -13.16 17.92
C VAL A 128 -53.21 -14.42 17.28
N SER A 129 -52.41 -15.15 16.48
CA SER A 129 -52.82 -16.43 15.88
C SER A 129 -53.23 -17.44 16.94
N LEU A 130 -52.43 -17.59 18.01
CA LEU A 130 -52.72 -18.52 19.10
C LEU A 130 -54.02 -18.16 19.82
N ARG A 131 -54.32 -16.86 20.01
CA ARG A 131 -55.58 -16.42 20.62
C ARG A 131 -56.80 -16.77 19.75
N ASP A 132 -56.68 -16.64 18.44
CA ASP A 132 -57.75 -17.00 17.50
C ASP A 132 -58.00 -18.52 17.47
N GLU A 133 -56.93 -19.31 17.43
CA GLU A 133 -57.00 -20.78 17.52
C GLU A 133 -57.63 -21.23 18.85
N VAL A 134 -57.16 -20.67 19.98
CA VAL A 134 -57.71 -20.98 21.31
C VAL A 134 -59.17 -20.54 21.43
N GLY A 135 -59.55 -19.37 20.90
CA GLY A 135 -60.93 -18.89 20.89
C GLY A 135 -61.86 -19.81 20.08
N THR A 136 -61.38 -20.30 18.94
CA THR A 136 -62.09 -21.26 18.10
C THR A 136 -62.27 -22.59 18.83
N LEU A 137 -61.21 -23.13 19.44
CA LEU A 137 -61.28 -24.36 20.23
C LEU A 137 -62.21 -24.23 21.45
N ALA A 138 -62.18 -23.09 22.14
CA ALA A 138 -63.08 -22.82 23.27
C ALA A 138 -64.54 -22.77 22.83
N THR A 139 -64.83 -22.14 21.69
CA THR A 139 -66.19 -22.08 21.11
C THR A 139 -66.67 -23.49 20.71
N GLN A 140 -65.82 -24.28 20.07
CA GLN A 140 -66.13 -25.67 19.71
C GLN A 140 -66.39 -26.53 20.96
N LEU A 141 -65.58 -26.37 22.00
CA LEU A 141 -65.78 -27.07 23.27
C LEU A 141 -67.10 -26.67 23.94
N ALA A 142 -67.42 -25.36 23.98
CA ALA A 142 -68.68 -24.87 24.51
C ALA A 142 -69.89 -25.41 23.71
N SER A 143 -69.83 -25.41 22.38
CA SER A 143 -70.87 -26.00 21.53
C SER A 143 -71.06 -27.50 21.79
N LYS A 144 -69.98 -28.26 22.02
CA LYS A 144 -70.06 -29.69 22.39
C LYS A 144 -70.70 -29.90 23.76
N ILE A 145 -70.33 -29.11 24.77
CA ILE A 145 -70.91 -29.19 26.11
C ILE A 145 -72.41 -28.88 26.08
N VAL A 146 -72.82 -27.82 25.39
CA VAL A 146 -74.23 -27.47 25.21
C VAL A 146 -74.97 -28.55 24.44
N GLY A 147 -74.39 -29.08 23.37
CA GLY A 147 -74.97 -30.19 22.60
C GLY A 147 -75.18 -31.46 23.43
N GLU A 148 -74.24 -31.81 24.30
CA GLU A 148 -74.37 -32.97 25.19
C GLU A 148 -75.48 -32.76 26.24
N SER A 149 -75.57 -31.57 26.83
CA SER A 149 -76.64 -31.22 27.77
C SER A 149 -78.03 -31.33 27.13
N LEU A 150 -78.18 -30.88 25.88
CA LEU A 150 -79.45 -30.98 25.16
C LEU A 150 -79.81 -32.45 24.82
N ASN A 151 -78.81 -33.26 24.46
CA ASN A 151 -79.02 -34.70 24.20
C ASN A 151 -79.48 -35.46 25.46
N ASP A 152 -78.93 -35.11 26.62
CA ASP A 152 -79.32 -35.68 27.91
C ASP A 152 -80.75 -35.30 28.30
N ASP A 153 -81.14 -34.03 28.11
CA ASP A 153 -82.51 -33.55 28.33
C ASP A 153 -83.52 -34.29 27.41
N ASP A 154 -83.20 -34.43 26.11
CA ASP A 154 -84.02 -35.19 25.15
C ASP A 154 -84.12 -36.68 25.49
N ARG A 155 -83.05 -37.26 26.04
CA ARG A 155 -83.05 -38.65 26.51
C ARG A 155 -83.93 -38.80 27.75
N ALA A 156 -83.88 -37.86 28.70
CA ALA A 156 -84.72 -37.86 29.89
C ALA A 156 -86.21 -37.78 29.51
N ASN A 157 -86.58 -36.87 28.61
CA ASN A 157 -87.95 -36.72 28.12
C ASN A 157 -88.49 -38.02 27.49
N ARG A 158 -87.70 -38.69 26.63
CA ARG A 158 -88.09 -39.99 26.02
C ARG A 158 -88.26 -41.14 27.01
N VAL A 159 -87.64 -41.09 28.18
CA VAL A 159 -87.84 -42.11 29.23
C VAL A 159 -89.14 -41.84 29.98
N VAL A 160 -89.43 -40.57 30.27
CA VAL A 160 -90.70 -40.14 30.88
C VAL A 160 -91.87 -40.51 29.98
N ASP A 161 -91.79 -40.23 28.68
CA ASP A 161 -92.85 -40.56 27.71
C ASP A 161 -93.14 -42.06 27.64
N ARG A 162 -92.10 -42.91 27.66
CA ARG A 162 -92.27 -44.38 27.70
C ARG A 162 -92.90 -44.85 29.00
N PHE A 163 -92.48 -44.29 30.14
CA PHE A 163 -93.05 -44.63 31.43
C PHE A 163 -94.54 -44.26 31.51
N LEU A 164 -94.91 -43.08 31.00
CA LEU A 164 -96.32 -42.67 30.89
C LEU A 164 -97.10 -43.62 29.96
N ALA A 165 -96.53 -44.01 28.81
CA ALA A 165 -97.17 -44.94 27.89
C ALA A 165 -97.34 -46.36 28.47
N ASP A 166 -96.36 -46.87 29.23
CA ASP A 166 -96.45 -48.16 29.90
C ASP A 166 -97.52 -48.15 31.01
N LEU A 167 -97.62 -47.06 31.78
CA LEU A 167 -98.69 -46.85 32.77
C LEU A 167 -100.07 -46.85 32.12
N ASP A 168 -100.23 -46.16 30.98
CA ASP A 168 -101.49 -46.16 30.23
C ASP A 168 -101.84 -47.56 29.68
N ALA A 169 -100.84 -48.33 29.21
CA ALA A 169 -101.02 -49.69 28.73
C ALA A 169 -101.37 -50.69 29.85
N GLU A 170 -100.77 -50.56 31.05
CA GLU A 170 -101.14 -51.34 32.24
C GLU A 170 -102.55 -51.01 32.73
N GLN A 171 -102.94 -49.74 32.73
CA GLN A 171 -104.31 -49.33 33.03
C GLN A 171 -105.30 -49.91 32.00
N GLY A 172 -104.95 -49.92 30.72
CA GLY A 172 -105.74 -50.58 29.67
C GLY A 172 -105.90 -52.10 29.88
N ARG A 173 -104.83 -52.80 30.26
CA ARG A 173 -104.88 -54.24 30.59
C ARG A 173 -105.72 -54.54 31.84
N THR A 174 -105.58 -53.74 32.88
CA THR A 174 -106.31 -53.93 34.15
C THR A 174 -107.79 -53.57 33.99
N GLY A 175 -108.11 -52.63 33.09
CA GLY A 175 -109.48 -52.29 32.69
C GLY A 175 -110.16 -53.37 31.84
N ALA A 176 -109.40 -54.05 30.96
CA ALA A 176 -109.94 -55.12 30.09
C ALA A 176 -110.09 -56.50 30.76
N ALA A 177 -109.52 -56.70 31.95
CA ALA A 177 -109.66 -57.95 32.73
C ALA A 177 -110.94 -58.00 33.60
N ARG A 178 -111.83 -57.02 33.46
CA ARG A 178 -113.18 -57.02 34.05
C ARG A 178 -114.22 -57.14 32.95
#